data_AF-A0A0X3U979-F1
#
_entry.id   AF-A0A0X3U979-F1
#
_cell.length_a   1.000
_cell.length_b   1.000
_cell.length_c   1.000
_cell.angle_alpha   90.00
_cell.angle_beta   90.00
_cell.angle_gamma   90.00
#
_symmetry.space_group_name_H-M   'P 1'
#
loop_
_entity.id
_entity.type
_entity.pdbx_description
1 polymer ?
#
loop_
_entity_poly.entity_id
_entity_poly.type
_entity_poly.pdbx_seq_one_letter_code
_entity_poly.pdbx_strand_id
1 'polypeptide(L)'
;MEITARKISKRSVFKIYFLGLSGGFFFLFLFYGIRALFGAETVKWDGEPVTGVAGLAISVIMWPVMSFIFSAFMWLFSVVGLWMYSLINPITISFQGVVTGGKNETEQQ
;
A
#
# COMPACT_ATOMS: atom_id res chain seq x y z
N MET A 1 28.02 14.84 4.06
CA MET A 1 27.13 15.56 5.00
C MET A 1 26.22 14.52 5.62
N GLU A 2 26.38 14.20 6.90
CA GLU A 2 25.51 13.22 7.60
C GLU A 2 24.18 13.89 7.92
N ILE A 3 23.20 13.72 7.04
CA ILE A 3 21.84 14.21 7.28
C ILE A 3 21.16 13.18 8.18
N THR A 4 21.12 13.44 9.48
CA THR A 4 20.43 12.58 10.45
C THR A 4 18.93 12.72 10.23
N ALA A 5 18.36 11.87 9.36
CA ALA A 5 16.94 11.93 9.07
C ALA A 5 16.13 11.49 10.30
N ARG A 6 15.39 12.46 10.84
CA ARG A 6 14.57 12.32 12.02
C ARG A 6 13.31 11.50 11.70
N LYS A 7 13.36 10.19 11.97
CA LYS A 7 12.24 9.23 11.96
C LYS A 7 11.51 9.08 10.61
N ILE A 8 11.47 7.86 10.06
CA ILE A 8 10.51 7.54 9.00
C ILE A 8 9.10 7.87 9.50
N SER A 9 8.40 8.74 8.76
CA SER A 9 7.02 9.07 9.08
C SER A 9 6.15 7.84 8.88
N LYS A 10 5.35 7.50 9.90
CA LYS A 10 4.38 6.40 9.85
C LYS A 10 3.45 6.48 8.62
N ARG A 11 3.18 7.71 8.14
CA ARG A 11 2.42 7.97 6.90
C ARG A 11 3.13 7.50 5.63
N SER A 12 4.45 7.62 5.52
CA SER A 12 5.19 7.14 4.34
C SER A 12 5.16 5.63 4.24
N VAL A 13 5.32 4.93 5.38
CA VAL A 13 5.24 3.46 5.43
C VAL A 13 3.88 2.98 4.95
N PHE A 14 2.79 3.60 5.45
CA PHE A 14 1.44 3.28 4.99
C PHE A 14 1.27 3.51 3.49
N LYS A 15 1.75 4.64 2.95
CA LYS A 15 1.66 4.94 1.52
C LYS A 15 2.36 3.89 0.67
N ILE A 16 3.55 3.43 1.07
CA ILE A 16 4.31 2.40 0.34
C ILE A 16 3.54 1.09 0.31
N TYR A 17 3.03 0.64 1.46
CA TYR A 17 2.21 -0.58 1.52
C TYR A 17 0.94 -0.47 0.69
N PHE A 18 0.22 0.65 0.80
CA PHE A 18 -1.00 0.87 0.05
C PHE A 18 -0.74 0.85 -1.46
N LEU A 19 0.32 1.51 -1.95
CA LEU A 19 0.64 1.52 -3.39
C LEU A 19 1.04 0.12 -3.90
N GLY A 20 1.88 -0.58 -3.13
CA GLY A 20 2.35 -1.92 -3.51
C GLY A 20 1.22 -2.96 -3.49
N LEU A 21 0.43 -2.98 -2.41
CA LEU A 21 -0.69 -3.93 -2.26
C LEU A 21 -1.83 -3.59 -3.23
N SER A 22 -2.12 -2.32 -3.46
CA SER A 22 -3.11 -1.90 -4.46
C SER A 22 -2.74 -2.43 -5.84
N GLY A 23 -1.51 -2.22 -6.30
CA GLY A 23 -1.05 -2.76 -7.58
C GLY A 23 -1.17 -4.29 -7.67
N GLY A 24 -0.71 -5.03 -6.65
CA GLY A 24 -0.76 -6.49 -6.64
C GLY A 24 -2.19 -7.04 -6.61
N PHE A 25 -3.04 -6.51 -5.72
CA PHE A 25 -4.43 -6.92 -5.63
C PHE A 25 -5.22 -6.59 -6.88
N PHE A 26 -4.87 -5.55 -7.63
CA PHE A 26 -5.58 -5.19 -8.86
C PHE A 26 -5.58 -6.35 -9.86
N PHE A 27 -4.40 -6.91 -10.13
CA PHE A 27 -4.25 -8.04 -11.04
C PHE A 27 -4.96 -9.30 -10.53
N LEU A 28 -4.90 -9.55 -9.22
CA LEU A 28 -5.53 -10.71 -8.60
C LEU A 28 -7.07 -10.64 -8.65
N PHE A 29 -7.65 -9.49 -8.30
CA PHE A 29 -9.10 -9.28 -8.38
C PHE A 29 -9.60 -9.24 -9.82
N LEU A 30 -8.81 -8.67 -10.74
CA LEU A 30 -9.12 -8.74 -12.18
C LEU A 30 -9.16 -10.19 -12.67
N PHE A 31 -8.18 -11.02 -12.26
CA PHE A 31 -8.16 -12.43 -12.60
C PHE A 31 -9.37 -13.20 -12.03
N TYR A 32 -9.75 -12.94 -10.78
CA TYR A 32 -10.95 -13.54 -10.19
C TYR A 32 -12.25 -13.06 -10.84
N GLY A 33 -12.32 -11.80 -11.24
CA GLY A 33 -13.44 -11.25 -12.00
C GLY A 33 -13.58 -11.89 -13.38
N ILE A 34 -12.47 -12.08 -14.10
CA ILE A 34 -12.45 -12.81 -15.37
C ILE A 34 -12.96 -14.25 -15.17
N ARG A 35 -12.52 -14.94 -14.12
CA ARG A 35 -13.04 -16.29 -13.81
C ARG A 35 -14.54 -16.28 -13.48
N ALA A 36 -15.03 -15.25 -12.77
CA ALA A 36 -16.44 -15.08 -12.49
C ALA A 36 -17.27 -14.88 -13.77
N LEU A 37 -16.73 -14.21 -14.81
CA LEU A 37 -17.37 -14.09 -16.12
C LEU A 37 -17.66 -15.46 -16.75
N PHE A 38 -16.75 -16.42 -16.60
CA PHE A 38 -16.89 -17.79 -17.12
C PHE A 38 -17.76 -18.69 -16.24
N GLY A 39 -18.45 -18.15 -15.23
CA GLY A 39 -19.34 -18.92 -14.35
C GLY A 39 -18.63 -19.57 -13.16
N ALA A 40 -17.37 -19.24 -12.88
CA ALA A 40 -16.71 -19.72 -11.67
C ALA A 40 -17.29 -19.02 -10.43
N GLU A 41 -17.56 -19.77 -9.36
CA GLU A 41 -18.06 -19.27 -8.08
C GLU A 41 -16.95 -18.59 -7.24
N THR A 42 -16.24 -17.64 -7.83
CA THR A 42 -15.12 -16.94 -7.17
C THR A 42 -15.56 -15.75 -6.35
N VAL A 43 -16.75 -15.19 -6.63
CA VAL A 43 -17.30 -14.02 -5.95
C VAL A 43 -18.67 -14.37 -5.38
N LYS A 44 -18.84 -14.17 -4.08
CA LYS A 44 -20.11 -14.40 -3.38
C LYS A 44 -20.64 -13.08 -2.84
N TRP A 45 -21.93 -12.84 -3.05
CA TRP A 45 -22.64 -11.69 -2.51
C TRP A 45 -23.86 -12.20 -1.76
N ASP A 46 -23.97 -11.83 -0.48
CA ASP A 46 -25.07 -12.27 0.40
C ASP A 46 -25.24 -13.80 0.49
N GLY A 47 -24.13 -14.55 0.36
CA GLY A 47 -24.12 -16.02 0.39
C GLY A 47 -24.31 -16.69 -0.98
N GLU A 48 -24.85 -15.97 -1.97
CA GLU A 48 -25.05 -16.49 -3.32
C GLU A 48 -23.84 -16.22 -4.21
N PRO A 49 -23.40 -17.20 -5.03
CA PRO A 49 -22.34 -16.99 -6.00
C PRO A 49 -22.82 -16.05 -7.12
N VAL A 50 -22.19 -14.89 -7.22
CA VAL A 50 -22.49 -13.94 -8.30
C VAL A 50 -21.52 -14.18 -9.45
N THR A 51 -22.07 -14.63 -10.57
CA THR A 51 -21.32 -14.94 -11.79
C THR A 51 -21.59 -13.90 -12.89
N GLY A 52 -20.85 -14.00 -14.00
CA GLY A 52 -21.00 -13.10 -15.14
C GLY A 52 -20.45 -11.70 -14.86
N VAL A 53 -20.98 -10.71 -15.57
CA VAL A 53 -20.51 -9.31 -15.53
C VAL A 53 -20.66 -8.70 -14.13
N ALA A 54 -21.70 -9.11 -13.39
CA ALA A 54 -21.91 -8.69 -12.01
C ALA A 54 -20.78 -9.19 -11.09
N GLY A 55 -20.30 -10.44 -11.27
CA GLY A 55 -19.17 -10.98 -10.52
C GLY A 55 -17.87 -10.21 -10.77
N LEU A 56 -17.63 -9.80 -12.02
CA LEU A 56 -16.49 -8.94 -12.36
C LEU A 56 -16.60 -7.56 -11.69
N ALA A 57 -17.76 -6.90 -11.79
CA ALA A 57 -17.96 -5.59 -11.17
C ALA A 57 -17.73 -5.64 -9.65
N ILE A 58 -18.28 -6.65 -8.97
CA ILE A 58 -18.10 -6.83 -7.52
C ILE A 58 -16.64 -7.09 -7.17
N SER A 59 -15.92 -7.93 -7.93
CA SER A 59 -14.49 -8.17 -7.69
C SER A 59 -13.63 -6.89 -7.81
N VAL A 60 -13.93 -6.03 -8.79
CA VAL A 60 -13.19 -4.76 -8.99
C VAL A 60 -13.52 -3.75 -7.88
N ILE A 61 -14.75 -3.76 -7.37
CA ILE A 61 -15.14 -2.92 -6.23
C ILE A 61 -14.54 -3.44 -4.91
N MET A 62 -14.41 -4.76 -4.75
CA MET A 62 -13.77 -5.38 -3.58
C MET A 62 -12.27 -5.13 -3.51
N TRP A 63 -11.61 -4.94 -4.65
CA TRP A 63 -10.18 -4.68 -4.75
C TRP A 63 -9.67 -3.57 -3.79
N PRO A 64 -10.16 -2.32 -3.86
CA PRO A 64 -9.66 -1.24 -3.00
C PRO A 64 -9.96 -1.51 -1.52
N VAL A 65 -11.09 -2.15 -1.21
CA VAL A 65 -11.48 -2.51 0.16
C VAL A 65 -10.48 -3.51 0.75
N MET A 66 -10.18 -4.59 0.04
CA MET A 66 -9.22 -5.58 0.52
C MET A 66 -7.79 -5.06 0.55
N SER A 67 -7.39 -4.27 -0.46
CA SER A 67 -6.10 -3.60 -0.44
C SER A 67 -5.95 -2.70 0.79
N PHE A 68 -6.99 -1.93 1.13
CA PHE A 68 -6.97 -1.07 2.30
C PHE A 68 -6.86 -1.85 3.62
N ILE A 69 -7.66 -2.90 3.80
CA ILE A 69 -7.65 -3.73 5.02
C ILE A 69 -6.29 -4.37 5.22
N PHE A 70 -5.73 -5.02 4.19
CA PHE A 70 -4.42 -5.65 4.26
C PHE A 70 -3.30 -4.64 4.48
N SER A 71 -3.37 -3.48 3.81
CA SER A 71 -2.39 -2.40 4.01
C SER A 71 -2.43 -1.85 5.42
N ALA A 72 -3.63 -1.66 5.99
CA ALA A 72 -3.82 -1.19 7.35
C ALA A 72 -3.30 -2.21 8.38
N PHE A 73 -3.59 -3.50 8.15
CA PHE A 73 -3.07 -4.58 8.98
C PHE A 73 -1.53 -4.60 8.96
N MET A 74 -0.92 -4.71 7.77
CA MET A 74 0.54 -4.68 7.62
C MET A 74 1.17 -3.44 8.25
N TRP A 75 0.57 -2.26 8.02
CA TRP A 75 1.02 -1.02 8.61
C TRP A 75 0.99 -1.04 10.14
N LEU A 76 -0.06 -1.61 10.75
CA LEU A 76 -0.15 -1.72 12.20
C LEU A 76 1.00 -2.58 12.75
N PHE A 77 1.26 -3.75 12.14
CA PHE A 77 2.39 -4.60 12.52
C PHE A 77 3.73 -3.89 12.33
N SER A 78 3.90 -3.17 11.22
CA SER A 78 5.12 -2.39 10.98
C SER A 78 5.28 -1.28 12.03
N VAL A 79 4.23 -0.53 12.36
CA VAL A 79 4.31 0.54 13.37
C VAL A 79 4.65 -0.02 14.75
N VAL A 80 4.02 -1.13 15.15
CA VAL A 80 4.30 -1.81 16.43
C VAL A 80 5.72 -2.37 16.43
N GLY A 81 6.15 -3.02 15.35
CA GLY A 81 7.50 -3.57 15.20
C GLY A 81 8.58 -2.49 15.21
N LEU A 82 8.38 -1.38 14.48
CA LEU A 82 9.30 -0.23 14.51
C LEU A 82 9.31 0.45 15.87
N TRP A 83 8.17 0.52 16.56
CA TRP A 83 8.10 1.06 17.91
C TRP A 83 8.90 0.21 18.89
N MET A 84 8.71 -1.12 18.85
CA MET A 84 9.49 -2.09 19.63
C MET A 84 10.98 -2.00 19.32
N TYR A 85 11.35 -1.91 18.05
CA TYR A 85 12.75 -1.82 17.62
C TYR A 85 13.41 -0.50 18.06
N SER A 86 12.66 0.61 18.01
CA SER A 86 13.13 1.93 18.45
C SER A 86 13.44 2.00 19.95
N LEU A 87 12.93 1.08 20.77
CA LEU A 87 13.29 0.98 22.19
C LEU A 87 14.67 0.33 22.39
N ILE A 88 15.13 -0.48 21.43
CA ILE A 88 16.36 -1.28 21.56
C ILE A 88 17.53 -0.61 20.83
N ASN A 89 17.30 -0.03 19.64
CA ASN A 89 18.35 0.64 18.87
C ASN A 89 17.82 1.90 18.14
N PRO A 90 18.58 3.01 18.13
CA PRO A 90 18.26 4.15 17.29
C PRO A 90 18.32 3.72 15.81
N ILE A 91 17.25 3.99 15.06
CA ILE A 91 17.13 3.62 13.65
C ILE A 91 18.02 4.55 12.82
N THR A 92 19.21 4.11 12.44
CA THR A 92 20.10 4.81 11.51
C THR A 92 19.69 4.50 10.07
N ILE A 93 19.17 5.49 9.35
CA ILE A 93 18.74 5.35 7.96
C ILE A 93 19.84 5.91 7.06
N SER A 94 20.46 5.06 6.25
CA SER A 94 21.41 5.50 5.22
C SER A 94 20.65 5.89 3.95
N PHE A 95 20.70 7.17 3.58
CA PHE A 95 20.12 7.65 2.32
C PHE A 95 21.17 7.53 1.21
N GLN A 96 20.87 6.76 0.17
CA GLN A 96 21.61 6.83 -1.09
C GLN A 96 20.86 7.76 -2.06
N GLY A 97 21.50 8.87 -2.45
CA GLY A 97 20.96 9.81 -3.44
C GLY A 97 20.07 10.92 -2.88
N VAL A 98 20.65 11.79 -2.04
CA VAL A 98 19.97 13.02 -1.63
C VAL A 98 19.98 14.00 -2.81
N VAL A 99 18.82 14.24 -3.42
CA VAL A 99 18.65 15.39 -4.32
C VAL A 99 18.42 16.60 -3.42
N THR A 100 19.47 17.40 -3.21
CA THR A 100 19.34 18.70 -2.54
C THR A 100 18.43 19.55 -3.40
N GLY A 101 17.19 19.77 -2.95
CA GLY A 101 16.29 20.74 -3.56
C GLY A 101 16.87 22.15 -3.36
N GLY A 102 17.79 22.53 -4.25
CA GLY A 102 18.29 23.89 -4.35
C GLY A 102 17.13 24.78 -4.77
N LYS A 103 16.48 25.39 -3.77
CA LYS A 103 15.66 26.58 -3.97
C LYS A 103 16.66 27.68 -4.34
N ASN A 104 16.84 27.90 -5.64
CA ASN A 104 17.60 29.05 -6.12
C ASN A 104 16.85 30.31 -5.68
N GLU A 105 17.33 30.89 -4.58
CA GLU A 105 17.04 32.27 -4.18
C GLU A 105 17.73 33.18 -5.20
N THR A 106 17.04 33.48 -6.31
CA THR A 106 17.34 34.67 -7.09
C THR A 106 16.84 35.89 -6.32
N GLU A 107 17.69 36.39 -5.43
CA GLU A 107 17.78 37.81 -5.11
C GLU A 107 19.21 38.27 -5.34
N GLN A 108 19.35 39.52 -5.81
CA GLN A 108 20.58 40.32 -6.03
C GLN A 108 21.19 40.10 -7.43
N GLN A 109 21.20 41.06 -8.37
CA GLN A 109 21.07 42.53 -8.37
C GLN A 109 20.50 43.02 -9.70
#